data_AF-A0ABD0RFR3-F1
#
_entry.id   AF-A0ABD0RFR3-F1
#
_cell.length_a   1.000
_cell.length_b   1.000
_cell.length_c   1.000
_cell.angle_alpha   90.00
_cell.angle_beta   90.00
_cell.angle_gamma   90.00
#
_symmetry.space_group_name_H-M   'P 1'
#
loop_
_entity.id
_entity.type
_entity.pdbx_description
1 polymer ?
#
loop_
_entity_poly.entity_id
_entity_poly.type
_entity_poly.pdbx_seq_one_letter_code
_entity_poly.pdbx_strand_id
1 'polypeptide(L)' 'QPWMQIDLGRKYRIMAIATQGTFNSYDWVTKYMLLYGDRFDAWTPYVMKGGNM' A
#
# COMPACT_ATOMS: atom_id res chain seq x y z
N GLN A 1 11.81 -0.14 -10.28
CA GLN A 1 11.52 0.44 -8.95
C GLN A 1 10.52 -0.47 -8.25
N PRO A 2 10.75 -0.92 -7.00
CA PRO A 2 9.93 -1.95 -6.35
C PRO A 2 8.72 -1.42 -5.55
N TRP A 3 8.26 -0.19 -5.80
CA TRP A 3 7.09 0.39 -5.12
C TRP A 3 6.16 1.09 -6.11
N MET A 4 4.89 1.19 -5.73
CA MET A 4 3.88 2.00 -6.41
C MET A 4 3.50 3.14 -5.47
N GLN A 5 3.71 4.38 -5.90
CA GLN A 5 3.34 5.57 -5.15
C GLN A 5 2.10 6.20 -5.76
N ILE A 6 1.13 6.57 -4.92
CA ILE A 6 -0.13 7.20 -5.32
C ILE A 6 -0.21 8.58 -4.66
N ASP A 7 -0.32 9.63 -5.48
CA ASP A 7 -0.65 10.98 -5.01
C ASP A 7 -2.16 11.18 -5.13
N LEU A 8 -2.81 11.48 -4.00
CA LEU A 8 -4.26 11.69 -3.93
C LEU A 8 -4.65 13.17 -4.11
N GLY A 9 -3.68 14.09 -4.19
CA GLY A 9 -3.87 15.54 -4.34
C GLY A 9 -4.39 16.27 -3.09
N ARG A 10 -5.04 15.56 -2.16
CA ARG A 10 -5.45 16.04 -0.83
C ARG A 10 -5.59 14.88 0.15
N LYS A 11 -5.85 15.17 1.43
CA LYS A 11 -6.04 14.14 2.46
C LYS A 11 -7.33 13.36 2.27
N TYR A 12 -7.23 12.04 2.30
CA TYR A 12 -8.36 11.12 2.32
C TYR A 12 -8.20 10.08 3.42
N ARG A 13 -9.34 9.55 3.88
CA ARG A 13 -9.38 8.34 4.70
C ARG A 13 -9.38 7.11 3.80
N ILE A 14 -8.28 6.37 3.77
CA ILE A 14 -8.18 5.10 3.06
C ILE A 14 -8.74 3.99 3.94
N MET A 15 -9.69 3.22 3.39
CA MET A 15 -10.40 2.17 4.12
C MET A 15 -9.95 0.76 3.74
N ALA A 16 -9.53 0.57 2.49
CA ALA A 16 -9.14 -0.73 1.97
C ALA A 16 -8.15 -0.58 0.80
N ILE A 17 -7.38 -1.63 0.55
CA ILE A 17 -6.50 -1.79 -0.61
C ILE A 17 -6.86 -3.12 -1.26
N ALA A 18 -7.11 -3.12 -2.57
CA ALA A 18 -7.28 -4.32 -3.37
C ALA A 18 -6.07 -4.47 -4.30
N THR A 19 -5.46 -5.65 -4.32
CA THR A 19 -4.37 -5.99 -5.25
C THR A 19 -4.87 -7.02 -6.25
N GLN A 20 -4.39 -6.93 -7.49
CA GLN A 20 -4.70 -7.90 -8.54
C GLN A 20 -3.40 -8.29 -9.23
N GLY A 21 -3.20 -9.59 -9.44
CA GLY A 21 -2.11 -10.12 -10.27
C GLY A 21 -2.44 -10.07 -11.77
N THR A 22 -1.49 -10.48 -12.60
CA THR A 22 -1.70 -10.54 -14.05
C THR A 22 -2.46 -11.80 -14.45
N PHE A 23 -3.45 -11.66 -15.35
CA PHE A 23 -4.21 -12.80 -15.86
C PHE A 23 -3.28 -13.84 -16.52
N ASN A 24 -3.54 -15.12 -16.24
CA ASN A 24 -2.76 -16.25 -16.76
C ASN A 24 -1.25 -16.17 -16.42
N SER A 25 -0.91 -15.58 -15.27
CA SER A 25 0.46 -15.51 -14.75
C SER A 25 0.54 -15.91 -13.27
N TYR A 26 1.75 -16.19 -12.80
CA TYR A 26 2.10 -16.36 -11.39
C TYR A 26 2.49 -15.05 -10.70
N ASP A 27 2.35 -13.91 -11.38
CA ASP A 27 2.73 -12.59 -10.88
C ASP A 27 1.70 -12.03 -9.89
N TRP A 28 1.72 -12.54 -8.66
CA TRP A 28 0.87 -12.10 -7.56
C TRP A 28 1.70 -11.45 -6.45
N VAL A 29 1.24 -10.29 -5.97
CA VAL A 29 1.81 -9.68 -4.76
C VAL A 29 1.22 -10.39 -3.54
N THR A 30 2.05 -11.17 -2.83
CA THR A 30 1.63 -11.93 -1.65
C THR A 30 1.86 -11.19 -0.34
N LYS A 31 2.80 -10.23 -0.32
CA LYS A 31 3.13 -9.39 0.83
C LYS A 31 3.51 -7.99 0.34
N TYR A 32 3.11 -6.98 1.10
CA TYR A 32 3.48 -5.59 0.85
C TYR A 32 3.57 -4.83 2.18
N MET A 33 4.29 -3.70 2.17
CA MET A 33 4.30 -2.72 3.25
C MET A 33 3.59 -1.46 2.76
N LEU A 34 2.75 -0.86 3.61
CA LEU A 34 2.11 0.41 3.32
C LEU A 34 2.85 1.53 4.07
N LEU A 35 3.30 2.53 3.32
CA LEU A 35 3.82 3.78 3.84
C LEU A 35 2.84 4.90 3.47
N TYR A 36 2.59 5.83 4.39
CA TYR A 36 1.74 6.99 4.14
C TYR A 36 2.40 8.26 4.68
N GLY A 37 2.09 9.39 4.06
CA GLY A 37 2.63 10.69 4.44
C GLY A 37 2.04 11.80 3.57
N ASP A 38 2.06 13.02 4.09
CA ASP A 38 1.63 14.21 3.35
C ASP A 38 2.78 14.88 2.58
N ARG A 39 4.01 14.36 2.74
CA ARG A 39 5.23 14.87 2.11
C ARG A 39 6.02 13.72 1.51
N PHE A 40 6.70 14.00 0.40
CA PHE A 40 7.46 13.01 -0.36
C PHE A 40 8.66 12.43 0.40
N ASP A 41 9.12 13.10 1.45
CA ASP A 41 10.29 12.77 2.25
C ASP A 41 9.96 12.27 3.68
N ALA A 42 8.68 12.28 4.07
CA ALA A 42 8.25 11.98 5.44
C ALA A 42 7.21 10.84 5.46
N TRP A 43 7.71 9.61 5.38
CA TRP A 43 6.88 8.40 5.33
C TRP A 43 6.71 7.75 6.69
N THR A 44 5.47 7.39 7.01
CA THR A 44 5.11 6.63 8.21
C THR A 44 4.68 5.21 7.82
N PRO A 45 5.28 4.16 8.40
CA PRO A 45 4.85 2.78 8.17
C PRO A 45 3.48 2.53 8.82
N TYR A 46 2.57 1.94 8.05
CA TYR A 46 1.33 1.42 8.59
C TYR A 46 1.60 0.08 9.29
N VAL A 47 1.22 0.02 10.57
CA VAL A 47 1.26 -1.20 11.38
C VAL A 47 -0.17 -1.59 11.70
N MET A 48 -0.60 -2.74 11.18
CA MET A 48 -1.92 -3.29 11.51
C MET A 48 -1.95 -3.66 13.00
N LYS A 49 -2.73 -2.93 13.79
CA LYS A 49 -2.94 -3.28 15.20
C LYS A 49 -3.98 -4.39 15.29
N GLY A 50 -3.58 -5.56 15.79
CA GLY A 50 -4.48 -6.68 16.04
C GLY A 50 -4.69 -7.63 14.86
N GLY A 51 -3.73 -7.74 13.95
CA GLY A 51 -3.73 -8.85 12.98
C GLY A 51 -3.57 -10.17 13.74
N ASN A 52 -4.63 -10.96 13.80
CA ASN A 52 -4.55 -12.37 14.21
C ASN A 52 -3.52 -13.05 13.31
N MET A 53 -2.43 -13.53 13.92
CA MET A 53 -1.74 -14.71 13.39
C MET A 53 -2.62 -15.92 13.65
#